data_AF-A0A8T2IJT2-F1
#
_entry.id   AF-A0A8T2IJT2-F1
#
_cell.length_a   1.000
_cell.length_b   1.000
_cell.length_c   1.000
_cell.angle_alpha   90.00
_cell.angle_beta   90.00
_cell.angle_gamma   90.00
#
_symmetry.space_group_name_H-M   'P 1'
#
loop_
_entity.id
_entity.type
_entity.pdbx_description
1 polymer ?
#
loop_
_entity_poly.entity_id
_entity_poly.type
_entity_poly.pdbx_seq_one_letter_code
_entity_poly.pdbx_strand_id
1 'polypeptide(L)'
;MRGNSCIVPLLRKLRLITPLSNVKNIHFKQYPDCSEESKSSKPLKFSTSKASHRNWTVDKSLGSDETRPLWKVIPVSVFLTAFLLWAVFREETDLDQMIYNPIEKLQEENEKK
;
A
#
# COMPACT_ATOMS: atom_id res chain seq x y z
N MET A 1 -12.73 -12.10 31.47
CA MET A 1 -13.46 -10.82 31.71
C MET A 1 -12.98 -9.84 30.64
N ARG A 2 -13.68 -9.74 29.50
CA ARG A 2 -14.68 -8.69 29.18
C ARG A 2 -14.20 -7.28 29.56
N GLY A 3 -14.01 -6.44 28.55
CA GLY A 3 -14.01 -4.99 28.70
C GLY A 3 -13.02 -4.30 27.78
N ASN A 4 -13.34 -3.40 26.86
CA ASN A 4 -14.56 -3.03 26.14
C ASN A 4 -14.07 -2.09 25.02
N SER A 5 -14.70 -2.19 23.85
CA SER A 5 -14.51 -1.25 22.75
C SER A 5 -14.93 0.17 23.18
N CYS A 6 -14.04 1.15 23.06
CA CYS A 6 -14.41 2.56 23.20
C CYS A 6 -14.78 3.13 21.81
N ILE A 7 -16.09 3.13 21.55
CA ILE A 7 -16.75 3.99 20.57
C ILE A 7 -16.63 5.42 21.09
N VAL A 8 -16.03 6.33 20.32
CA VAL A 8 -16.02 7.76 20.65
C VAL A 8 -17.09 8.46 19.80
N PRO A 9 -18.00 9.23 20.42
CA PRO A 9 -19.13 9.82 19.71
C PRO A 9 -18.73 11.04 18.88
N LEU A 10 -19.35 11.08 17.70
CA LEU A 10 -19.60 12.25 16.89
C LEU A 10 -20.35 13.31 17.72
N LEU A 11 -19.82 14.54 17.83
CA LEU A 11 -20.51 15.81 17.53
C LEU A 11 -19.87 17.04 18.21
N ARG A 12 -19.98 18.15 17.46
CA ARG A 12 -20.06 19.54 17.94
C ARG A 12 -18.82 20.14 18.60
N LYS A 13 -18.16 21.00 17.82
CA LYS A 13 -18.25 22.45 18.08
C LYS A 13 -17.98 23.22 16.79
N LEU A 14 -19.05 23.78 16.22
CA LEU A 14 -18.98 24.97 15.37
C LEU A 14 -18.25 26.05 16.18
N ARG A 15 -17.06 26.44 15.74
CA ARG A 15 -16.45 27.71 16.14
C ARG A 15 -16.51 28.66 14.96
N LEU A 16 -17.23 29.74 15.21
CA LEU A 16 -17.45 30.88 14.35
C LEU A 16 -16.14 31.65 14.15
N ILE A 17 -15.78 31.79 12.88
CA ILE A 17 -15.25 32.98 12.19
C ILE A 17 -14.54 34.03 13.08
N THR A 18 -13.23 34.12 12.93
CA THR A 18 -12.47 35.37 13.10
C THR A 18 -11.57 35.55 11.87
N PRO A 19 -11.76 36.59 11.03
CA PRO A 19 -10.83 36.86 9.94
C PRO A 19 -9.59 37.57 10.50
N LEU A 20 -8.46 36.87 10.59
CA LEU A 20 -7.17 37.56 10.64
C LEU A 20 -6.87 38.06 9.23
N SER A 21 -7.12 39.35 8.98
CA SER A 21 -6.60 40.07 7.83
C SER A 21 -5.08 40.17 7.96
N ASN A 22 -4.37 39.17 7.44
CA ASN A 22 -2.92 39.20 7.30
C ASN A 22 -2.60 40.00 6.03
N VAL A 23 -2.66 41.34 6.11
CA VAL A 23 -2.16 42.21 5.04
C VAL A 23 -0.64 42.14 5.07
N LYS A 24 -0.09 41.17 4.33
CA LYS A 24 1.35 41.12 4.08
C LYS A 24 1.67 42.23 3.09
N ASN A 25 2.42 43.22 3.55
CA ASN A 25 3.01 44.26 2.72
C ASN A 25 3.64 43.63 1.49
N ILE A 26 3.09 43.94 0.32
CA ILE A 26 3.67 43.59 -0.97
C ILE A 26 4.89 44.50 -1.10
N HIS A 27 6.08 43.97 -0.81
CA HIS A 27 7.31 44.59 -1.31
C HIS A 27 7.26 44.49 -2.83
N PHE A 28 6.88 45.57 -3.49
CA PHE A 28 7.02 45.72 -4.92
C PHE A 28 8.51 45.70 -5.23
N LYS A 29 9.00 44.55 -5.70
CA LYS A 29 10.40 44.38 -6.06
C LYS A 29 10.69 45.23 -7.29
N GLN A 30 11.60 46.18 -7.12
CA GLN A 30 12.23 46.98 -8.18
C GLN A 30 12.46 46.13 -9.44
N TYR A 31 11.95 46.58 -10.58
CA TYR A 31 12.26 46.02 -11.89
C TYR A 31 13.78 46.18 -12.14
N PRO A 32 14.49 45.17 -12.68
CA PRO A 32 15.92 45.30 -12.90
C PRO A 32 16.19 46.35 -13.98
N ASP A 33 17.09 47.28 -13.66
CA ASP A 33 17.73 48.17 -14.61
C ASP A 33 18.57 47.31 -15.57
N CYS A 34 18.28 47.42 -16.87
CA CYS A 34 19.02 46.73 -17.93
C CYS A 34 20.29 47.53 -18.26
N SER A 35 21.22 47.56 -17.33
CA SER A 35 22.60 47.96 -17.60
C SER A 35 23.52 47.21 -16.64
N GLU A 36 24.70 46.87 -17.12
CA GLU A 36 25.74 46.10 -16.45
C GLU A 36 25.61 44.56 -16.51
N GLU A 37 25.99 44.08 -17.68
CA GLU A 37 26.63 42.79 -17.91
C GLU A 37 27.72 42.51 -16.86
N SER A 38 27.40 41.69 -15.86
CA SER A 38 28.41 40.97 -15.09
C SER A 38 27.91 39.59 -14.67
N LYS A 39 28.47 38.59 -15.36
CA LYS A 39 28.62 37.19 -14.97
C LYS A 39 28.02 36.83 -13.61
N SER A 40 26.76 36.41 -13.62
CA SER A 40 26.30 35.51 -12.58
C SER A 40 25.61 34.36 -13.27
N SER A 41 26.29 33.22 -13.27
CA SER A 41 25.80 31.87 -13.61
C SER A 41 24.72 31.42 -12.62
N LYS A 42 23.78 32.32 -12.28
CA LYS A 42 22.68 32.04 -11.39
C LYS A 42 21.57 31.42 -12.23
N PRO A 43 21.09 30.23 -11.88
CA PRO A 43 20.05 29.56 -12.66
C PRO A 43 18.82 30.44 -12.77
N LEU A 44 18.29 30.54 -14.00
CA LEU A 44 17.08 31.29 -14.32
C LEU A 44 15.92 30.71 -13.50
N LYS A 45 15.35 31.51 -12.60
CA LYS A 45 14.24 31.07 -11.75
C LYS A 45 12.94 31.11 -12.56
N PHE A 46 12.47 29.94 -12.99
CA PHE A 46 11.12 29.81 -13.55
C PHE A 46 10.09 30.07 -12.45
N SER A 47 9.05 30.85 -12.79
CA SER A 47 7.89 31.05 -11.92
C SER A 47 7.10 29.73 -11.86
N THR A 48 7.52 28.83 -10.98
CA THR A 48 6.79 27.59 -10.72
C THR A 48 5.45 27.95 -10.09
N SER A 49 4.35 27.42 -10.64
CA SER A 49 3.02 27.51 -10.04
C SER A 49 3.07 27.12 -8.55
N LYS A 50 2.16 27.66 -7.73
CA LYS A 50 1.91 27.18 -6.35
C LYS A 50 1.38 25.73 -6.28
N ALA A 51 1.44 24.98 -7.38
CA ALA A 51 1.43 23.53 -7.32
C ALA A 51 2.61 23.10 -6.44
N SER A 52 2.26 22.45 -5.33
CA SER A 52 3.16 22.07 -4.24
C SER A 52 4.56 21.69 -4.73
N HIS A 53 5.60 22.36 -4.21
CA HIS A 53 7.01 21.91 -4.24
C HIS A 53 7.15 20.63 -3.37
N ARG A 54 6.25 19.67 -3.59
CA ARG A 54 6.24 18.39 -2.94
C ARG A 54 7.16 17.55 -3.78
N ASN A 55 8.38 17.35 -3.30
CA ASN A 55 9.33 16.42 -3.89
C ASN A 55 8.57 15.13 -4.21
N TRP A 56 8.39 14.87 -5.49
CA TRP A 56 7.78 13.65 -5.97
C TRP A 56 8.83 12.57 -5.81
N THR A 57 8.70 11.80 -4.73
CA THR A 57 9.54 10.63 -4.51
C THR A 57 8.90 9.45 -5.22
N VAL A 58 9.74 8.64 -5.88
CA VAL A 58 9.30 7.46 -6.64
C VAL A 58 8.44 6.53 -5.77
N ASP A 59 8.76 6.42 -4.48
CA ASP A 59 8.02 5.63 -3.49
C ASP A 59 6.54 6.03 -3.37
N LYS A 60 6.24 7.33 -3.49
CA LYS A 60 4.87 7.87 -3.39
C LYS A 60 4.06 7.66 -4.67
N SER A 61 4.71 7.62 -5.84
CA SER A 61 4.05 7.20 -7.08
C SER A 61 3.81 5.70 -7.15
N LEU A 62 4.68 4.91 -6.52
CA LEU A 62 4.58 3.46 -6.58
C LEU A 62 3.45 2.88 -5.71
N GLY A 63 2.72 3.72 -4.96
CA GLY A 63 1.73 3.25 -3.98
C GLY A 63 2.35 2.40 -2.86
N SER A 64 3.67 2.48 -2.68
CA SER A 64 4.44 1.62 -1.77
C SER A 64 4.24 1.97 -0.30
N ASP A 65 3.55 3.07 0.01
CA ASP A 65 3.17 3.43 1.37
C ASP A 65 2.24 2.36 2.00
N GLU A 66 1.59 1.54 1.17
CA GLU A 66 0.83 0.35 1.59
C GLU A 66 1.74 -0.90 1.55
N THR A 67 2.76 -0.95 2.41
CA THR A 67 3.55 -2.17 2.59
C THR A 67 2.61 -3.29 3.05
N ARG A 68 2.43 -4.31 2.21
CA ARG A 68 1.59 -5.48 2.51
C ARG A 68 1.99 -6.03 3.89
N PRO A 69 1.11 -6.01 4.91
CA PRO A 69 1.50 -6.40 6.25
C PRO A 69 1.91 -7.86 6.25
N LEU A 70 3.21 -8.12 6.47
CA LEU A 70 3.78 -9.47 6.50
C LEU A 70 3.06 -10.35 7.54
N TRP A 71 2.54 -9.73 8.60
CA TRP A 71 1.70 -10.38 9.61
C TRP A 71 0.44 -11.05 9.07
N LYS A 72 -0.07 -10.63 7.91
CA LYS A 72 -1.21 -11.28 7.26
C LYS A 72 -0.81 -12.50 6.44
N VAL A 73 0.43 -12.56 5.96
CA VAL A 73 0.95 -13.66 5.12
C VAL A 73 1.52 -14.78 5.99
N ILE A 74 2.09 -14.45 7.15
CA ILE A 74 2.66 -15.42 8.11
C ILE A 74 1.65 -16.51 8.54
N PRO A 75 0.42 -16.22 8.99
CA PRO A 75 -0.50 -17.28 9.41
C PRO A 75 -0.92 -18.17 8.24
N VAL A 76 -1.06 -17.59 7.04
CA VAL A 76 -1.42 -18.36 5.84
C VAL A 76 -0.27 -19.30 5.45
N SER A 77 0.97 -18.81 5.44
CA SER A 77 2.12 -19.64 5.10
C SER A 77 2.37 -20.74 6.13
N VAL A 78 2.22 -20.44 7.42
CA VAL A 78 2.34 -21.43 8.50
C VAL A 78 1.24 -22.49 8.39
N PHE A 79 -0.01 -22.09 8.12
CA PHE A 79 -1.09 -23.05 7.93
C PHE A 79 -0.85 -23.97 6.74
N LEU A 80 -0.40 -23.41 5.61
CA LEU A 80 -0.17 -24.16 4.38
C LEU A 80 1.00 -25.14 4.52
N THR A 81 2.09 -24.70 5.15
CA THR A 81 3.23 -25.57 5.47
C THR A 81 2.85 -26.67 6.45
N ALA A 82 2.13 -26.35 7.53
CA ALA A 82 1.63 -27.34 8.48
C ALA A 82 0.70 -28.36 7.82
N PHE A 83 -0.17 -27.90 6.91
CA PHE A 83 -1.07 -28.76 6.15
C PHE A 83 -0.30 -29.68 5.19
N LEU A 84 0.73 -29.19 4.50
CA LEU A 84 1.59 -30.01 3.66
C LEU A 84 2.38 -31.04 4.48
N LEU A 85 2.98 -30.61 5.59
CA LEU A 85 3.67 -31.52 6.53
C LEU A 85 2.72 -32.58 7.07
N TRP A 86 1.49 -32.20 7.41
CA TRP A 86 0.44 -33.13 7.80
C TRP A 86 0.10 -34.11 6.69
N ALA A 87 -0.06 -33.65 5.45
CA ALA A 87 -0.35 -34.51 4.31
C ALA A 87 0.77 -35.53 4.05
N VAL A 88 2.04 -35.14 4.19
CA VAL A 88 3.19 -36.04 4.03
C VAL A 88 3.31 -37.05 5.16
N PHE A 89 3.03 -36.64 6.40
CA PHE A 89 3.14 -37.52 7.57
C PHE A 89 1.90 -38.40 7.77
N ARG A 90 0.80 -38.12 7.06
CA ARG A 90 -0.45 -38.84 7.20
C ARG A 90 -0.43 -40.14 6.40
N GLU A 91 -0.72 -41.24 7.09
CA GLU A 91 -0.93 -42.56 6.48
C GLU A 91 -2.09 -42.54 5.48
N GLU A 92 -2.04 -43.47 4.52
CA GLU A 92 -3.02 -43.54 3.43
C GLU A 92 -4.45 -43.59 3.97
N THR A 93 -5.28 -42.67 3.47
CA THR A 93 -6.66 -42.49 3.93
C THR A 93 -7.65 -43.16 2.99
N ASP A 94 -8.84 -43.47 3.48
CA ASP A 94 -9.95 -44.04 2.69
C ASP A 94 -10.28 -43.25 1.40
N LEU A 95 -9.97 -41.95 1.36
CA LEU A 95 -10.15 -41.13 0.15
C LEU A 95 -9.20 -41.54 -0.98
N ASP A 96 -8.00 -41.96 -0.62
CA ASP A 96 -6.97 -42.40 -1.54
C ASP A 96 -7.37 -43.75 -2.17
N GLN A 97 -7.87 -44.67 -1.33
CA GLN A 97 -8.47 -45.92 -1.79
C GLN A 97 -9.66 -45.68 -2.73
N MET A 98 -10.50 -44.68 -2.44
CA MET A 98 -11.64 -44.34 -3.30
C MET A 98 -11.20 -43.82 -4.69
N ILE A 99 -10.03 -43.21 -4.80
CA ILE A 99 -9.47 -42.70 -6.07
C ILE A 99 -8.74 -43.80 -6.85
N TYR A 100 -7.95 -44.64 -6.16
CA TYR A 100 -7.17 -45.69 -6.82
C TYR A 100 -8.03 -46.87 -7.28
N ASN A 101 -9.03 -47.28 -6.50
CA ASN A 101 -9.87 -48.43 -6.82
C ASN A 101 -10.58 -48.34 -8.20
N PRO A 102 -11.15 -47.20 -8.62
CA PRO A 102 -11.73 -47.06 -9.95
C PRO A 102 -10.70 -47.02 -11.07
N ILE A 103 -9.54 -46.38 -10.83
CA ILE A 103 -8.48 -46.23 -11.83
C ILE A 103 -7.88 -47.60 -12.16
N GLU A 104 -7.59 -48.40 -11.13
CA GLU A 104 -7.05 -49.76 -11.29
C GLU A 104 -8.00 -50.66 -12.09
N LYS A 105 -9.30 -50.61 -11.78
CA LYS A 105 -10.32 -51.36 -12.53
C LYS A 105 -10.39 -50.98 -14.02
N LEU A 106 -10.19 -49.70 -14.34
CA LEU A 106 -10.13 -49.25 -15.74
C LEU A 106 -8.88 -49.78 -16.44
N GLN A 107 -7.74 -49.88 -15.75
CA GLN A 107 -6.54 -50.47 -16.35
C GLN A 107 -6.74 -51.95 -16.67
N GLU A 108 -7.33 -52.72 -15.75
CA GLU A 108 -7.64 -54.14 -15.98
C GLU A 108 -8.62 -54.36 -17.14
N GLU A 109 -9.61 -53.48 -17.30
CA GLU A 109 -10.55 -53.54 -18.42
C GLU A 109 -9.88 -53.22 -19.76
N ASN A 110 -8.96 -52.26 -19.78
CA ASN A 110 -8.21 -51.90 -20.99
C ASN A 110 -7.19 -52.98 -21.41
N GLU A 111 -6.56 -53.69 -20.47
CA GLU A 111 -5.67 -54.82 -20.79
C GLU A 111 -6.41 -56.08 -21.25
N LYS A 112 -7.67 -56.27 -20.84
CA LYS A 112 -8.49 -57.42 -21.26
C LYS A 112 -9.15 -57.28 -22.63
N LYS A 113 -9.11 -56.10 -23.24
CA LYS A 113 -9.76 -55.78 -24.51
C LYS A 113 -8.79 -55.85 -25.67
#